data_AF-A0A9X4KI98-F1
#
_entry.id   AF-A0A9X4KI98-F1
#
_cell.length_a   1.000
_cell.length_b   1.000
_cell.length_c   1.000
_cell.angle_alpha   90.00
_cell.angle_beta   90.00
_cell.angle_gamma   90.00
#
_symmetry.space_group_name_H-M   'P 1'
#
loop_
_entity.id
_entity.type
_entity.pdbx_description
1 polymer ?
#
loop_
_entity_poly.entity_id
_entity_poly.type
_entity_poly.pdbx_seq_one_letter_code
_entity_poly.pdbx_strand_id
1 'polypeptide(L)'
;MPESSDWYNSGYILVWGSNLPMTRTPDAHFLAEARYKGTKVVSISPDYAEYVKFADTWMSVKQGTDGALAMAMGHVILKEFYVDNETDYFIQYAKQYTDFPNLILIEERDGGYAPGRFLLADDLGQGGQQRRVENGRLRRQFRYARGAEGQPRIPLGRGGHLEPAHGTSGRRRTDRPALVHARRP
;
A
#
# COMPACT_ATOMS: atom_id res chain seq x y z
N MET A 1 6.84 -24.65 -1.64
CA MET A 1 6.92 -23.30 -2.26
C MET A 1 7.47 -22.33 -1.22
N PRO A 2 8.20 -21.26 -1.57
CA PRO A 2 8.74 -20.31 -0.58
C PRO A 2 7.65 -19.55 0.21
N GLU A 3 6.45 -19.45 -0.34
CA GLU A 3 5.29 -18.79 0.28
C GLU A 3 4.83 -19.50 1.56
N SER A 4 4.71 -20.84 1.54
CA SER A 4 4.13 -21.59 2.66
C SER A 4 5.06 -21.65 3.87
N SER A 5 6.37 -21.60 3.66
CA SER A 5 7.34 -21.47 4.74
C SER A 5 7.22 -20.15 5.51
N ASP A 6 6.70 -19.09 4.88
CA ASP A 6 6.56 -17.79 5.54
C ASP A 6 5.41 -17.77 6.57
N TRP A 7 4.48 -18.74 6.51
CA TRP A 7 3.43 -18.88 7.52
C TRP A 7 4.01 -19.10 8.92
N TYR A 8 5.17 -19.76 9.02
CA TYR A 8 5.87 -19.98 10.27
C TYR A 8 6.40 -18.69 10.92
N ASN A 9 6.55 -17.62 10.13
CA ASN A 9 7.01 -16.31 10.62
C ASN A 9 5.87 -15.45 11.17
N SER A 10 4.61 -15.79 10.90
CA SER A 10 3.46 -15.02 11.37
C SER A 10 3.11 -15.30 12.83
N GLY A 11 2.82 -14.26 13.61
CA GLY A 11 2.24 -14.38 14.95
C GLY A 11 0.72 -14.58 14.96
N TYR A 12 0.04 -14.30 13.85
CA TYR A 12 -1.41 -14.39 13.73
C TYR A 12 -1.84 -14.71 12.30
N ILE A 13 -2.67 -15.74 12.11
CA ILE A 13 -3.10 -16.20 10.78
C ILE A 13 -4.62 -16.26 10.71
N LEU A 14 -5.18 -15.60 9.69
CA LEU A 14 -6.58 -15.74 9.29
C LEU A 14 -6.64 -16.69 8.09
N VAL A 15 -7.19 -17.88 8.28
CA VAL A 15 -7.49 -18.79 7.16
C VAL A 15 -8.89 -18.47 6.67
N TRP A 16 -8.97 -17.78 5.54
CA TRP A 16 -10.24 -17.25 5.03
C TRP A 16 -10.64 -17.95 3.74
N GLY A 17 -11.72 -18.74 3.81
CA GLY A 17 -12.29 -19.42 2.63
C GLY A 17 -11.34 -20.40 1.93
N SER A 18 -10.27 -20.85 2.59
CA SER A 18 -9.27 -21.74 2.02
C SER A 18 -9.18 -23.04 2.81
N ASN A 19 -9.51 -24.17 2.18
CA ASN A 19 -9.42 -25.48 2.82
C ASN A 19 -8.01 -26.07 2.69
N LEU A 20 -7.07 -25.52 3.46
CA LEU A 20 -5.63 -25.82 3.36
C LEU A 20 -5.28 -27.32 3.39
N PRO A 21 -5.83 -28.17 4.28
CA PRO A 21 -5.52 -29.60 4.30
C PRO A 21 -5.92 -30.34 3.02
N MET A 22 -6.99 -29.87 2.36
CA MET A 22 -7.54 -30.50 1.15
C MET A 22 -6.92 -29.94 -0.14
N THR A 23 -6.74 -28.62 -0.22
CA THR A 23 -6.30 -27.94 -1.46
C THR A 23 -4.83 -27.55 -1.44
N ARG A 24 -4.17 -27.60 -0.27
CA ARG A 24 -2.74 -27.32 -0.06
C ARG A 24 -2.10 -28.35 0.87
N THR A 25 -2.49 -29.63 0.72
CA THR A 25 -2.00 -30.75 1.53
C THR A 25 -0.48 -30.77 1.78
N PRO A 26 0.41 -30.55 0.77
CA PRO A 26 1.85 -30.57 1.04
C PRO A 26 2.33 -29.40 1.91
N ASP A 27 1.61 -28.27 1.94
CA ASP A 27 1.97 -27.08 2.71
C ASP A 27 1.28 -27.03 4.09
N ALA A 28 0.23 -27.82 4.32
CA ALA A 28 -0.61 -27.74 5.51
C ALA A 28 0.16 -27.95 6.84
N HIS A 29 1.28 -28.67 6.79
CA HIS A 29 2.15 -28.87 7.96
C HIS A 29 2.70 -27.56 8.52
N PHE A 30 3.02 -26.57 7.67
CA PHE A 30 3.52 -25.27 8.13
C PHE A 30 2.53 -24.52 9.03
N LEU A 31 1.23 -24.63 8.74
CA LEU A 31 0.20 -24.03 9.60
C LEU A 31 0.14 -24.72 10.96
N ALA A 32 0.21 -26.06 10.98
CA ALA A 32 0.23 -26.83 12.22
C ALA A 32 1.49 -26.53 13.06
N GLU A 33 2.65 -26.42 12.41
CA GLU A 33 3.92 -26.08 13.04
C GLU A 33 3.94 -24.65 13.59
N ALA A 34 3.37 -23.67 12.87
CA ALA A 34 3.23 -22.30 13.33
C ALA A 34 2.42 -22.24 14.64
N ARG A 35 1.36 -23.05 14.77
CA ARG A 35 0.58 -23.12 16.02
C ARG A 35 1.41 -23.60 17.20
N TYR A 36 2.30 -24.57 17.01
CA TYR A 36 3.21 -25.01 18.08
C TYR A 36 4.20 -23.93 18.52
N LYS A 37 4.50 -22.95 17.64
CA LYS A 37 5.29 -21.76 17.97
C LYS A 37 4.48 -20.69 18.72
N GLY A 38 3.17 -20.88 18.90
CA GLY A 38 2.27 -19.94 19.58
C GLY A 38 1.50 -19.02 18.63
N THR A 39 1.55 -19.24 17.31
CA THR A 39 0.75 -18.50 16.34
C THR A 39 -0.73 -18.80 16.55
N LYS A 40 -1.54 -17.75 16.70
CA LYS A 40 -3.00 -17.88 16.78
C LYS A 40 -3.61 -18.00 15.38
N VAL A 41 -4.47 -18.98 15.18
CA VAL A 41 -5.13 -19.28 13.90
C VAL A 41 -6.63 -19.13 14.04
N VAL A 42 -7.24 -18.32 13.17
CA VAL A 42 -8.70 -18.19 13.06
C VAL A 42 -9.16 -18.68 11.71
N SER A 43 -10.21 -19.49 11.70
CA SER A 43 -10.86 -19.97 10.49
C SER A 43 -12.11 -19.15 10.20
N ILE A 44 -12.24 -18.68 8.96
CA ILE A 44 -13.41 -17.96 8.46
C ILE A 44 -14.01 -18.79 7.32
N SER A 45 -15.04 -19.57 7.64
CA SER A 45 -15.72 -20.49 6.71
C SER A 45 -17.22 -20.54 7.01
N PRO A 46 -18.11 -20.58 6.01
CA PRO A 46 -19.53 -20.77 6.26
C PRO A 46 -19.85 -22.13 6.90
N ASP A 47 -19.15 -23.17 6.47
CA ASP A 47 -19.30 -24.56 6.87
C ASP A 47 -18.17 -25.02 7.81
N TYR A 48 -18.38 -26.13 8.51
CA TYR A 48 -17.35 -26.75 9.34
C TYR A 48 -16.36 -27.56 8.47
N ALA A 49 -15.57 -26.85 7.67
CA ALA A 49 -14.59 -27.44 6.77
C ALA A 49 -13.41 -28.09 7.52
N GLU A 50 -12.64 -28.95 6.84
CA GLU A 50 -11.58 -29.75 7.47
C GLU A 50 -10.50 -28.93 8.17
N TYR A 51 -10.23 -27.70 7.70
CA TYR A 51 -9.24 -26.82 8.30
C TYR A 51 -9.71 -26.17 9.61
N VAL A 52 -11.02 -26.09 9.85
CA VAL A 52 -11.61 -25.48 11.04
C VAL A 52 -11.13 -26.19 12.31
N LYS A 53 -10.97 -27.52 12.25
CA LYS A 53 -10.49 -28.34 13.38
C LYS A 53 -9.07 -27.99 13.83
N PHE A 54 -8.31 -27.30 12.98
CA PHE A 54 -6.94 -26.87 13.27
C PHE A 54 -6.87 -25.39 13.67
N ALA A 55 -7.99 -24.67 13.74
CA ALA A 55 -8.02 -23.29 14.19
C ALA A 55 -8.33 -23.19 15.69
N ASP A 56 -7.88 -22.10 16.31
CA ASP A 56 -8.23 -21.75 17.70
C ASP A 56 -9.62 -21.14 17.80
N THR A 57 -10.11 -20.55 16.71
CA THR A 57 -11.45 -19.96 16.64
C THR A 57 -12.05 -20.19 15.26
N TRP A 58 -13.33 -20.54 15.24
CA TRP A 58 -14.13 -20.63 14.02
C TRP A 58 -15.14 -19.50 13.96
N MET A 59 -15.13 -18.76 12.85
CA MET A 59 -16.11 -17.75 12.52
C MET A 59 -16.96 -18.25 11.35
N SER A 60 -18.20 -18.65 11.65
CA SER A 60 -19.18 -19.03 10.63
C SER A 60 -19.81 -17.78 10.02
N VAL A 61 -19.25 -17.36 8.89
CA VAL A 61 -19.75 -16.21 8.11
C VAL A 61 -20.57 -16.72 6.96
N LYS A 62 -21.75 -16.14 6.73
CA LYS A 62 -22.60 -16.50 5.59
C LYS A 62 -21.80 -16.32 4.28
N GLN A 63 -21.87 -17.31 3.41
CA GLN A 63 -21.17 -17.30 2.12
C GLN A 63 -21.49 -16.04 1.30
N GLY A 64 -20.46 -15.42 0.72
CA GLY A 64 -20.56 -14.18 -0.06
C GLY A 64 -20.79 -12.91 0.78
N THR A 65 -20.75 -12.99 2.12
CA THR A 65 -20.84 -11.82 3.02
C THR A 65 -19.55 -11.51 3.76
N ASP A 66 -18.46 -12.17 3.39
CA ASP A 66 -17.11 -11.94 3.88
C ASP A 66 -16.63 -10.50 3.68
N GLY A 67 -17.04 -9.85 2.59
CA GLY A 67 -16.77 -8.42 2.37
C GLY A 67 -17.33 -7.53 3.49
N ALA A 68 -18.50 -7.85 4.05
CA ALA A 68 -19.05 -7.09 5.18
C ALA A 68 -18.22 -7.29 6.46
N LEU A 69 -17.74 -8.52 6.70
CA LEU A 69 -16.81 -8.79 7.80
C LEU A 69 -15.49 -8.01 7.61
N ALA A 70 -14.91 -8.05 6.41
CA ALA A 70 -13.67 -7.33 6.11
C ALA A 70 -13.82 -5.81 6.32
N MET A 71 -14.95 -5.24 5.89
CA MET A 71 -15.25 -3.82 6.12
C MET A 71 -15.43 -3.49 7.59
N ALA A 72 -16.10 -4.34 8.37
CA ALA A 72 -16.25 -4.16 9.81
C ALA A 72 -14.89 -4.24 10.54
N MET A 73 -14.03 -5.20 10.18
CA MET A 73 -12.67 -5.31 10.69
C MET A 73 -11.85 -4.06 10.33
N GLY A 74 -11.91 -3.63 9.07
CA GLY A 74 -11.25 -2.42 8.60
C GLY A 74 -11.71 -1.16 9.33
N HIS A 75 -13.01 -1.04 9.61
CA HIS A 75 -13.56 0.07 10.39
C HIS A 75 -12.93 0.15 11.79
N VAL A 76 -12.87 -0.97 12.51
CA VAL A 76 -12.26 -1.01 13.85
C VAL A 76 -10.76 -0.70 13.77
N ILE A 77 -10.05 -1.27 12.80
CA ILE A 77 -8.61 -1.00 12.62
C ILE A 77 -8.34 0.49 12.38
N LEU A 78 -9.10 1.11 11.48
CA LEU A 78 -8.95 2.54 11.17
C LEU A 78 -9.32 3.41 12.38
N LYS A 79 -10.43 3.10 13.04
CA LYS A 79 -10.88 3.85 14.21
C LYS A 79 -9.86 3.78 15.33
N GLU A 80 -9.45 2.58 15.74
CA GLU A 80 -8.62 2.41 16.93
C GLU A 80 -7.16 2.77 16.68
N PHE A 81 -6.59 2.45 15.51
CA PHE A 81 -5.15 2.58 15.27
C PHE A 81 -4.74 3.73 14.35
N TYR A 82 -5.69 4.41 13.70
CA TYR A 82 -5.41 5.58 12.85
C TYR A 82 -6.10 6.86 13.34
N VAL A 83 -7.09 6.77 14.24
CA VAL A 83 -7.83 7.94 14.75
C VAL A 83 -7.72 8.05 16.27
N ASP A 84 -8.18 7.04 17.01
CA ASP A 84 -8.27 7.12 18.48
C ASP A 84 -6.88 6.95 19.13
N ASN A 85 -6.07 6.00 18.66
CA ASN A 85 -4.70 5.75 19.13
C ASN A 85 -3.76 5.49 17.94
N GLU A 86 -3.27 6.57 17.35
CA GLU A 86 -2.37 6.52 16.20
C GLU A 86 -1.16 5.60 16.42
N THR A 87 -1.05 4.56 15.60
CA THR A 87 0.09 3.63 15.60
C THR A 87 1.10 4.05 14.54
N ASP A 88 2.25 4.55 14.98
CA ASP A 88 3.30 5.10 14.10
C ASP A 88 3.68 4.16 12.96
N TYR A 89 3.88 2.87 13.25
CA TYR A 89 4.24 1.88 12.23
C TYR A 89 3.19 1.80 11.13
N PHE A 90 1.90 1.77 11.47
CA PHE A 90 0.81 1.68 10.50
C PHE A 90 0.70 2.95 9.66
N ILE A 91 0.80 4.12 10.29
CA ILE A 91 0.68 5.41 9.62
C ILE A 91 1.84 5.61 8.63
N GLN A 92 3.07 5.32 9.04
CA GLN A 92 4.23 5.46 8.16
C GLN A 92 4.18 4.46 7.01
N TYR A 93 3.80 3.22 7.29
CA TYR A 93 3.61 2.20 6.25
C TYR A 93 2.56 2.64 5.22
N ALA A 94 1.38 3.09 5.67
CA ALA A 94 0.31 3.56 4.80
C ALA A 94 0.76 4.76 3.95
N LYS A 95 1.41 5.76 4.56
CA LYS A 95 1.94 6.93 3.85
C LYS A 95 2.98 6.56 2.79
N GLN A 96 3.85 5.60 3.08
CA GLN A 96 4.95 5.24 2.20
C GLN A 96 4.52 4.31 1.07
N TYR A 97 3.75 3.27 1.38
CA TYR A 97 3.51 2.14 0.48
C TYR A 97 2.10 2.07 -0.13
N THR A 98 1.16 2.90 0.34
CA THR A 98 -0.22 2.95 -0.20
C THR A 98 -0.52 4.30 -0.84
N ASP A 99 -1.58 4.40 -1.65
CA ASP A 99 -2.07 5.65 -2.23
C ASP A 99 -2.98 6.48 -1.31
N PHE A 100 -3.11 6.10 -0.04
CA PHE A 100 -3.85 6.87 0.97
C PHE A 100 -3.49 8.37 1.05
N PRO A 101 -2.21 8.81 0.93
CA PRO A 101 -1.90 10.24 1.04
C PRO A 101 -2.14 11.01 -0.26
N ASN A 102 -2.59 10.36 -1.34
CA ASN A 102 -2.81 11.01 -2.62
C ASN A 102 -4.09 11.87 -2.60
N LEU A 103 -4.04 12.99 -3.31
CA LEU A 103 -5.16 13.92 -3.41
C LEU A 103 -6.08 13.54 -4.57
N ILE A 104 -7.40 13.67 -4.37
CA ILE A 104 -8.42 13.52 -5.40
C ILE A 104 -9.13 14.85 -5.64
N LEU A 105 -9.66 15.02 -6.84
CA LEU A 105 -10.59 16.10 -7.18
C LEU A 105 -11.97 15.78 -6.63
N ILE A 106 -12.72 16.83 -6.29
CA ILE A 106 -14.11 16.72 -5.85
C ILE A 106 -14.98 17.38 -6.91
N GLU A 107 -15.99 16.66 -7.37
CA GLU A 107 -16.91 17.10 -8.42
C GLU A 107 -18.27 17.42 -7.80
N GLU A 108 -18.88 18.53 -8.22
CA GLU A 108 -20.25 18.87 -7.81
C GLU A 108 -21.24 18.08 -8.65
N ARG A 109 -22.15 17.36 -7.99
CA ARG A 109 -23.16 16.53 -8.64
C ARG A 109 -24.44 16.48 -7.83
N ASP A 110 -25.58 16.71 -8.48
CA ASP A 110 -26.93 16.57 -7.90
C ASP A 110 -27.11 17.30 -6.55
N GLY A 111 -26.51 18.49 -6.41
CA GLY A 111 -26.56 19.29 -5.18
C GLY A 111 -25.64 18.81 -4.05
N GLY A 112 -24.72 17.89 -4.33
CA GLY A 112 -23.68 17.40 -3.41
C GLY A 112 -22.30 17.28 -4.07
N TYR A 113 -21.40 16.60 -3.37
CA TYR A 113 -20.02 16.37 -3.83
C TYR A 113 -19.74 14.89 -4.03
N ALA A 114 -19.08 14.54 -5.13
CA ALA A 114 -18.64 13.19 -5.45
C ALA A 114 -17.11 13.13 -5.62
N PRO A 115 -16.44 12.02 -5.24
CA PRO A 115 -15.03 11.84 -5.50
C PRO A 115 -14.78 11.68 -7.00
N GLY A 116 -13.95 12.56 -7.56
CA GLY A 116 -13.46 12.50 -8.93
C GLY A 116 -12.13 11.76 -9.04
N ARG A 117 -11.40 12.03 -10.13
CA ARG A 117 -10.07 11.44 -10.37
C ARG A 117 -8.99 12.00 -9.41
N PHE A 118 -7.84 11.33 -9.35
CA PHE A 118 -6.65 11.87 -8.67
C PHE A 118 -6.22 13.24 -9.23
N LEU A 119 -5.71 14.10 -8.35
CA LEU A 119 -5.06 15.35 -8.68
C LEU A 119 -3.67 15.10 -9.28
N LEU A 120 -3.41 15.72 -10.42
CA LEU A 120 -2.19 15.53 -11.21
C LEU A 120 -1.36 16.82 -11.27
N ALA A 121 -0.08 16.69 -11.62
CA ALA A 121 0.84 17.83 -11.79
C ALA A 121 0.43 18.82 -12.86
N ASP A 122 -0.17 18.33 -13.94
CA ASP A 122 -0.67 19.19 -15.00
C ASP A 122 -1.82 20.08 -14.49
N ASP A 123 -2.61 19.63 -13.52
CA ASP A 123 -3.74 20.40 -12.95
C ASP A 123 -3.27 21.63 -12.15
N LEU A 124 -2.06 21.57 -11.59
CA LEU A 124 -1.44 22.67 -10.83
C LEU A 124 -0.46 23.50 -11.68
N GLY A 125 -0.40 23.27 -12.99
CA GLY A 125 0.56 23.94 -13.87
C GLY A 125 2.03 23.55 -13.63
N GLN A 126 2.30 22.52 -12.82
CA GLN A 126 3.64 22.04 -12.48
C GLN A 126 4.17 20.96 -13.45
N GLY A 127 3.37 20.56 -14.44
CA GLY A 127 3.77 19.63 -15.52
C GLY A 127 4.77 20.20 -16.54
N GLY A 128 5.42 21.33 -16.22
CA GLY A 128 6.19 22.17 -17.14
C GLY A 128 7.72 22.10 -17.06
N GLN A 129 8.35 21.38 -16.12
CA GLN A 129 9.82 21.39 -15.98
C GLN A 129 10.56 20.09 -16.31
N GLN A 130 9.88 19.06 -16.81
CA GLN A 130 10.53 17.92 -17.48
C GLN A 130 9.73 17.49 -18.71
N ARG A 131 9.73 18.33 -19.75
CA ARG A 131 9.24 17.96 -21.09
C ARG A 131 10.39 18.03 -22.08
N ARG A 132 11.13 16.94 -22.25
CA ARG A 132 11.76 16.63 -23.55
C ARG A 132 11.07 15.39 -24.10
N VAL A 133 10.38 15.58 -25.21
CA VAL A 133 9.70 14.52 -25.95
C VAL A 133 10.75 13.75 -26.73
N GLU A 134 10.84 12.44 -26.50
CA GLU A 134 11.34 11.50 -27.50
C GLU A 134 10.35 10.32 -27.61
N ASN A 135 9.90 10.06 -28.85
CA ASN A 135 9.26 8.82 -29.29
C ASN A 135 7.89 8.42 -28.69
N GLY A 136 6.92 9.34 -28.69
CA GLY A 136 5.49 8.98 -28.84
C GLY A 136 4.87 8.02 -27.81
N ARG A 137 5.40 7.93 -26.58
CA ARG A 137 4.88 7.06 -25.51
C ARG A 137 4.51 7.83 -24.24
N LEU A 138 3.44 7.33 -23.59
CA LEU A 138 2.67 7.83 -22.44
C LEU A 138 3.27 9.01 -21.63
N ARG A 139 2.50 10.11 -21.52
CA ARG A 139 2.71 11.16 -20.52
C ARG A 139 2.38 10.61 -19.13
N ARG A 140 3.40 10.29 -18.34
CA ARG A 140 3.25 9.81 -16.96
C ARG A 140 2.84 10.98 -16.07
N GLN A 141 1.57 11.01 -15.66
CA GLN A 141 1.02 12.07 -14.84
C GLN A 141 1.40 11.83 -13.37
N PHE A 142 2.20 12.72 -12.80
CA PHE A 142 2.59 12.65 -11.40
C PHE A 142 1.39 12.96 -10.50
N ARG A 143 1.04 12.02 -9.62
CA ARG A 143 -0.02 12.19 -8.61
C ARG A 143 0.52 13.01 -7.44
N TYR A 144 -0.29 13.92 -6.92
CA TYR A 144 0.05 14.70 -5.74
C TYR A 144 -0.33 13.97 -4.46
N ALA A 145 0.55 14.08 -3.47
CA ALA A 145 0.25 13.72 -2.09
C ALA A 145 0.40 14.94 -1.19
N ARG A 146 -0.25 14.89 -0.03
CA ARG A 146 -0.11 15.95 0.99
C ARG A 146 1.32 15.91 1.58
N GLY A 147 2.00 17.06 1.53
CA GLY A 147 3.28 17.28 2.21
C GLY A 147 3.09 17.46 3.72
N ALA A 148 4.20 17.40 4.48
CA ALA A 148 4.18 17.54 5.95
C ALA A 148 3.53 18.86 6.42
N GLU A 149 3.63 19.92 5.60
CA GLU A 149 3.07 21.25 5.88
C GLU A 149 1.76 21.52 5.11
N GLY A 150 1.10 20.46 4.60
CA GLY A 150 -0.14 20.60 3.82
C GLY A 150 0.04 21.02 2.36
N GLN A 151 1.27 21.32 1.94
CA GLN A 151 1.57 21.67 0.55
C GLN A 151 1.47 20.45 -0.38
N PRO A 152 0.90 20.59 -1.58
CA PRO A 152 0.86 19.50 -2.56
C PRO A 152 2.29 19.20 -3.04
N ARG A 153 2.76 17.95 -2.87
CA ARG A 153 4.06 17.48 -3.38
C ARG A 153 3.94 16.23 -4.26
N ILE A 154 4.90 16.05 -5.17
CA ILE A 154 5.07 14.80 -5.94
C ILE A 154 5.96 13.84 -5.13
N PRO A 155 5.48 12.66 -4.71
CA PRO A 155 6.32 11.67 -4.03
C PRO A 155 7.37 11.07 -4.98
N LEU A 156 8.65 11.02 -4.57
CA LEU A 156 9.69 10.31 -5.31
C LEU A 156 9.43 8.80 -5.30
N GLY A 157 9.61 8.14 -6.46
CA GLY A 157 9.64 6.67 -6.58
C GLY A 157 8.36 5.98 -7.05
N ARG A 158 7.23 6.69 -7.23
CA ARG A 158 5.98 6.05 -7.69
C ARG A 158 5.86 6.10 -9.22
N GLY A 159 6.19 4.99 -9.88
CA GLY A 159 5.85 4.69 -11.29
C GLY A 159 6.50 5.57 -12.38
N GLY A 160 7.15 6.68 -12.02
CA GLY A 160 7.82 7.60 -12.94
C GLY A 160 9.36 7.47 -12.97
N HIS A 161 9.95 6.66 -12.10
CA HIS A 161 11.41 6.47 -11.99
C HIS A 161 11.78 5.00 -12.21
N LEU A 162 11.43 4.48 -13.39
CA LEU A 162 11.90 3.17 -13.85
C LEU A 162 12.60 3.39 -15.19
N GLU A 163 13.71 4.11 -15.13
CA GLU A 163 14.84 3.99 -16.06
C GLU A 163 16.00 3.47 -15.19
N PRO A 164 16.73 2.42 -15.61
CA PRO A 164 17.90 2.00 -14.87
C PRO A 164 18.88 3.16 -14.84
N ALA A 165 19.34 3.54 -13.65
CA ALA A 165 20.49 4.42 -13.51
C ALA A 165 21.69 3.69 -14.12
N HIS A 166 21.96 3.89 -15.40
CA HIS A 166 23.22 3.51 -16.00
C HIS A 166 24.31 4.29 -15.26
N GLY A 167 25.03 3.57 -14.40
CA GLY A 167 26.24 4.04 -13.77
C GLY A 167 27.22 4.44 -14.87
N THR A 168 27.30 5.73 -15.17
CA THR A 168 28.35 6.28 -16.01
C THR A 168 29.60 6.40 -15.15
N SER A 169 30.48 5.41 -15.32
CA SER A 169 31.83 5.46 -14.80
C SER A 169 32.59 6.64 -15.43
N GLY A 170 33.22 7.41 -14.56
CA GLY A 170 34.40 8.24 -14.76
C GLY A 170 34.63 8.91 -16.12
N ARG A 171 34.47 10.24 -16.14
CA ARG A 171 35.56 11.13 -16.56
C ARG A 171 35.40 12.53 -15.97
N ARG A 172 36.38 12.93 -15.15
CA ARG A 172 36.56 14.30 -14.69
C ARG A 172 36.70 15.20 -15.92
N ARG A 173 35.90 16.26 -15.99
CA ARG A 173 36.27 17.49 -16.67
C ARG A 173 35.96 18.65 -15.75
N THR A 174 37.04 19.31 -15.35
CA THR A 174 37.07 20.66 -14.80
C THR A 174 36.29 21.59 -15.71
N ASP A 175 35.35 22.34 -15.15
CA ASP A 175 35.17 23.78 -15.36
C ASP A 175 33.99 24.26 -14.51
N ARG A 176 34.33 24.93 -13.40
CA ARG A 176 33.38 25.72 -12.61
C ARG A 176 33.12 27.03 -13.36
N PRO A 177 31.87 27.53 -13.32
CA PRO A 177 31.66 28.95 -13.13
C PRO A 177 30.99 29.21 -11.78
N ALA A 178 31.54 30.20 -11.08
CA ALA A 178 31.13 30.65 -9.77
C ALA A 178 29.71 31.25 -9.76
N LEU A 179 28.91 30.91 -8.75
CA LEU A 179 27.70 31.66 -8.39
C LEU A 179 28.03 32.49 -7.14
N VAL A 180 28.14 33.80 -7.32
CA VAL A 180 28.45 34.78 -6.27
C VAL A 180 27.20 35.05 -5.44
N HIS A 181 27.31 34.82 -4.12
CA HIS A 181 26.35 35.27 -3.12
C HIS A 181 26.44 36.79 -2.93
N ALA A 182 25.38 37.53 -3.21
CA ALA A 182 25.19 38.88 -2.70
C ALA A 182 24.31 38.83 -1.44
N ARG A 183 24.92 39.05 -0.27
CA ARG A 183 24.22 39.40 0.97
C ARG A 183 23.71 40.83 0.86
N ARG A 184 22.49 41.05 1.36
CA ARG A 184 21.92 42.39 1.60
C ARG A 184 22.69 43.10 2.74
N PRO A 185 22.71 44.43 2.76
CA PRO A 185 22.87 45.18 4.01
C PRO A 185 21.62 45.04 4.90
#